data_AF-A0A165S8V6-F1
#
_entry.id   AF-A0A165S8V6-F1
#
_cell.length_a   1.000
_cell.length_b   1.000
_cell.length_c   1.000
_cell.angle_alpha   90.00
_cell.angle_beta   90.00
_cell.angle_gamma   90.00
#
_symmetry.space_group_name_H-M   'P 1'
#
loop_
_entity.id
_entity.type
_entity.pdbx_description
1 polymer ?
#
loop_
_entity_poly.entity_id
_entity_poly.type
_entity_poly.pdbx_seq_one_letter_code
_entity_poly.pdbx_strand_id
1 'polypeptide(L)'
;MYVPFISTSKRNIYRRKGGGGGGKGGSSGGGKSGGGSSSSGGSGRSSSGSGSGKTSSVPLSGGSAASGSRTATAYGNGGGKSITVPAGQPFAGRTAGSGTRNNIYGTQTYGSGYPGIASRGVAGLGFPFFFWPLTWGAGLGYGASYLHTHEYGDPNNSSRPGGPMYAATLPSATQNTTLHIISDNTTVVSLLSSVQSNCSSLLSSSISSPVPYNDSDPSAPRPEQAVQYYRASSIALTLDGYNDTAALTGGNDTTQQDVPLPSWVNMTLLDCVNQTIGAAAPLISSANTRWTAPNQQMVGFVALGWILWTLRFRI
;
A
#
# COMPACT_ATOMS: atom_id res chain seq x y z
N MET A 1 -5.71 55.34 37.71
CA MET A 1 -5.77 54.41 36.55
C MET A 1 -7.17 54.52 35.98
N TYR A 2 -7.47 55.23 34.89
CA TYR A 2 -6.95 55.21 33.50
C TYR A 2 -7.19 53.85 32.82
N VAL A 3 -7.94 53.66 31.72
CA VAL A 3 -8.83 54.50 30.87
C VAL A 3 -9.79 53.55 30.07
N PRO A 4 -11.01 53.97 29.69
CA PRO A 4 -12.03 53.19 28.96
C PRO A 4 -11.88 53.29 27.43
N PHE A 5 -12.88 52.79 26.65
CA PHE A 5 -13.09 52.81 25.16
C PHE A 5 -13.02 51.38 24.54
N ILE A 6 -13.90 50.82 23.67
CA ILE A 6 -14.92 51.30 22.70
C ILE A 6 -15.93 50.15 22.43
N SER A 7 -17.20 50.50 22.18
CA SER A 7 -18.26 49.60 21.69
C SER A 7 -18.26 49.45 20.16
N THR A 8 -18.81 48.33 19.67
CA THR A 8 -19.74 48.16 18.52
C THR A 8 -19.36 47.24 17.34
N SER A 9 -20.38 46.42 17.03
CA SER A 9 -20.92 45.97 15.74
C SER A 9 -20.27 44.83 14.97
N LYS A 10 -20.94 43.68 15.07
CA LYS A 10 -20.97 42.57 14.10
C LYS A 10 -21.35 43.05 12.69
N ARG A 11 -20.69 42.51 11.66
CA ARG A 11 -21.24 42.40 10.30
C ARG A 11 -20.87 41.04 9.71
N ASN A 12 -21.89 40.23 9.46
CA ASN A 12 -21.82 39.01 8.67
C ASN A 12 -21.85 39.37 7.19
N ILE A 13 -20.92 38.84 6.39
CA ILE A 13 -20.88 39.02 4.93
C ILE A 13 -21.23 37.67 4.28
N TYR A 14 -22.42 37.59 3.67
CA TYR A 14 -22.81 36.51 2.76
C TYR A 14 -22.35 36.82 1.33
N ARG A 15 -21.94 35.79 0.56
CA ARG A 15 -21.61 35.92 -0.87
C ARG A 15 -22.88 35.80 -1.73
N ARG A 16 -23.06 36.78 -2.64
CA ARG A 16 -24.16 36.86 -3.62
C ARG A 16 -23.90 36.04 -4.89
N LYS A 17 -25.04 35.63 -5.47
CA LYS A 17 -25.29 35.06 -6.80
C LYS A 17 -25.19 36.13 -7.91
N GLY A 18 -24.63 35.77 -9.06
CA GLY A 18 -24.66 36.49 -10.36
C GLY A 18 -24.02 35.57 -11.42
N GLY A 19 -24.72 35.13 -12.48
CA GLY A 19 -24.90 35.84 -13.77
C GLY A 19 -23.69 35.52 -14.67
N GLY A 20 -23.74 34.83 -15.81
CA GLY A 20 -24.68 34.91 -16.93
C GLY A 20 -23.90 35.46 -18.16
N GLY A 21 -23.81 34.70 -19.25
CA GLY A 21 -23.23 35.09 -20.54
C GLY A 21 -22.16 34.09 -21.03
N GLY A 22 -22.23 33.44 -22.19
CA GLY A 22 -22.91 33.76 -23.45
C GLY A 22 -21.90 34.30 -24.46
N GLY A 23 -21.41 33.45 -25.38
CA GLY A 23 -20.52 33.89 -26.46
C GLY A 23 -20.18 32.76 -27.45
N LYS A 24 -20.85 32.79 -28.62
CA LYS A 24 -20.55 32.02 -29.84
C LYS A 24 -19.78 32.91 -30.84
N GLY A 25 -18.98 32.30 -31.71
CA GLY A 25 -18.39 32.87 -32.93
C GLY A 25 -16.86 32.80 -32.91
N GLY A 26 -16.12 32.46 -33.98
CA GLY A 26 -16.44 32.15 -35.37
C GLY A 26 -15.12 31.90 -36.14
N SER A 27 -15.21 31.03 -37.15
CA SER A 27 -14.40 30.73 -38.34
C SER A 27 -13.00 31.33 -38.65
N SER A 28 -12.19 30.44 -39.25
CA SER A 28 -11.41 30.57 -40.51
C SER A 28 -9.93 31.00 -40.55
N GLY A 29 -9.20 30.32 -41.45
CA GLY A 29 -7.82 30.60 -41.92
C GLY A 29 -6.83 29.53 -41.44
N GLY A 30 -6.23 28.64 -42.24
CA GLY A 30 -5.81 28.75 -43.64
C GLY A 30 -4.28 28.83 -43.67
N GLY A 31 -3.58 27.70 -43.75
CA GLY A 31 -2.11 27.66 -43.86
C GLY A 31 -1.60 26.28 -44.26
N LYS A 32 -1.21 26.14 -45.53
CA LYS A 32 -0.53 24.95 -46.09
C LYS A 32 0.99 25.08 -45.90
N SER A 33 1.62 23.89 -45.88
CA SER A 33 2.98 23.54 -46.33
C SER A 33 4.08 23.40 -45.28
N GLY A 34 4.85 22.31 -45.43
CA GLY A 34 6.15 22.08 -44.81
C GLY A 34 6.29 20.67 -44.25
N GLY A 35 6.95 19.78 -44.99
CA GLY A 35 7.12 18.36 -44.67
C GLY A 35 8.16 18.07 -43.58
N GLY A 36 8.18 16.82 -43.11
CA GLY A 36 9.12 16.35 -42.11
C GLY A 36 8.75 14.95 -41.63
N SER A 37 9.14 13.94 -42.41
CA SER A 37 9.07 12.53 -42.08
C SER A 37 9.77 12.18 -40.76
N SER A 38 9.06 11.55 -39.84
CA SER A 38 9.68 10.66 -38.86
C SER A 38 8.75 9.48 -38.54
N SER A 39 9.32 8.31 -38.79
CA SER A 39 8.82 6.98 -38.52
C SER A 39 8.29 6.80 -37.09
N SER A 40 7.01 6.45 -36.96
CA SER A 40 6.46 5.85 -35.75
C SER A 40 6.16 4.38 -36.01
N GLY A 41 6.94 3.53 -35.35
CA GLY A 41 6.70 2.10 -35.29
C GLY A 41 5.34 1.83 -34.64
N GLY A 42 4.48 1.12 -35.34
CA GLY A 42 3.26 0.56 -34.79
C GLY A 42 3.60 -0.58 -33.85
N SER A 43 3.41 -0.36 -32.54
CA SER A 43 3.42 -1.41 -31.54
C SER A 43 2.07 -1.47 -30.82
N GLY A 44 1.41 -2.61 -30.98
CA GLY A 44 0.60 -3.25 -29.93
C GLY A 44 -0.72 -2.59 -29.57
N ARG A 45 -1.77 -2.83 -30.37
CA ARG A 45 -3.12 -2.97 -29.82
C ARG A 45 -3.39 -4.46 -29.58
N SER A 46 -2.83 -4.99 -28.50
CA SER A 46 -3.32 -6.23 -27.90
C SER A 46 -4.60 -5.91 -27.14
N SER A 47 -5.72 -6.06 -27.83
CA SER A 47 -7.05 -6.19 -27.22
C SER A 47 -7.14 -7.55 -26.53
N SER A 48 -6.63 -7.65 -25.30
CA SER A 48 -6.96 -8.75 -24.39
C SER A 48 -8.03 -8.25 -23.42
N GLY A 49 -9.29 -8.53 -23.76
CA GLY A 49 -10.38 -8.39 -22.82
C GLY A 49 -10.32 -9.50 -21.78
N SER A 50 -10.00 -9.12 -20.54
CA SER A 50 -10.41 -9.80 -19.33
C SER A 50 -10.63 -8.70 -18.29
N GLY A 51 -11.72 -8.79 -17.51
CA GLY A 51 -12.26 -7.69 -16.69
C GLY A 51 -11.23 -7.09 -15.74
N SER A 52 -10.58 -6.01 -16.16
CA SER A 52 -9.59 -5.32 -15.35
C SER A 52 -10.34 -4.39 -14.40
N GLY A 53 -10.24 -4.65 -13.10
CA GLY A 53 -10.75 -3.75 -12.07
C GLY A 53 -10.25 -2.33 -12.32
N LYS A 54 -11.16 -1.35 -12.24
CA LYS A 54 -10.79 0.05 -12.44
C LYS A 54 -9.78 0.44 -11.36
N THR A 55 -8.66 1.04 -11.77
CA THR A 55 -7.68 1.57 -10.82
C THR A 55 -8.37 2.58 -9.90
N SER A 56 -8.12 2.46 -8.60
CA SER A 56 -8.74 3.31 -7.60
C SER A 56 -7.71 3.74 -6.55
N SER A 57 -7.85 4.97 -6.07
CA SER A 57 -6.98 5.53 -5.03
C SER A 57 -7.43 5.02 -3.67
N VAL A 58 -6.47 4.51 -2.89
CA VAL A 58 -6.66 3.98 -1.54
C VAL A 58 -5.91 4.90 -0.57
N PRO A 59 -6.60 5.69 0.26
CA PRO A 59 -5.94 6.55 1.24
C PRO A 59 -5.27 5.72 2.33
N LEU A 60 -4.08 6.12 2.75
CA LEU A 60 -3.33 5.47 3.83
C LEU A 60 -3.67 6.14 5.16
N SER A 61 -4.23 5.37 6.11
CA SER A 61 -4.73 5.88 7.39
C SER A 61 -3.67 6.01 8.48
N GLY A 62 -2.59 5.21 8.43
CA GLY A 62 -1.50 5.20 9.42
C GLY A 62 -0.37 6.21 9.16
N GLY A 63 -0.58 7.17 8.26
CA GLY A 63 0.41 8.18 7.88
C GLY A 63 0.99 7.98 6.49
N SER A 64 1.98 8.82 6.16
CA SER A 64 2.67 8.73 4.87
C SER A 64 3.59 7.52 4.83
N ALA A 65 3.62 6.82 3.70
CA ALA A 65 4.67 5.87 3.38
C ALA A 65 6.05 6.57 3.38
N ALA A 66 7.15 5.81 3.41
CA ALA A 66 8.50 6.38 3.38
C ALA A 66 8.76 7.30 2.17
N SER A 67 8.01 7.15 1.07
CA SER A 67 8.03 8.05 -0.09
C SER A 67 7.32 9.40 0.12
N GLY A 68 6.71 9.62 1.29
CA GLY A 68 5.80 10.73 1.56
C GLY A 68 4.38 10.48 1.05
N SER A 69 4.14 9.44 0.25
CA SER A 69 2.81 9.16 -0.32
C SER A 69 1.78 8.89 0.77
N ARG A 70 0.59 9.48 0.62
CA ARG A 70 -0.58 9.26 1.47
C ARG A 70 -1.66 8.40 0.80
N THR A 71 -1.38 7.94 -0.42
CA THR A 71 -2.31 7.15 -1.22
C THR A 71 -1.56 6.01 -1.90
N ALA A 72 -2.20 4.86 -1.96
CA ALA A 72 -1.82 3.75 -2.83
C ALA A 72 -2.88 3.59 -3.94
N THR A 73 -2.60 2.73 -4.91
CA THR A 73 -3.50 2.48 -6.04
C THR A 73 -3.84 1.00 -6.10
N ALA A 74 -5.11 0.66 -5.90
CA ALA A 74 -5.62 -0.68 -6.17
C ALA A 74 -5.61 -0.92 -7.69
N TYR A 75 -5.30 -2.15 -8.12
CA TYR A 75 -5.07 -2.50 -9.54
C TYR A 75 -3.93 -1.72 -10.22
N GLY A 76 -3.17 -0.89 -9.49
CA GLY A 76 -2.03 -0.14 -10.05
C GLY A 76 -0.81 -1.03 -10.29
N ASN A 77 0.09 -0.64 -11.18
CA ASN A 77 1.31 -1.43 -11.44
C ASN A 77 2.37 -1.34 -10.32
N GLY A 78 2.23 -0.38 -9.40
CA GLY A 78 3.24 -0.08 -8.39
C GLY A 78 4.51 0.53 -9.00
N GLY A 79 5.67 0.17 -8.44
CA GLY A 79 6.99 0.56 -8.93
C GLY A 79 7.46 1.92 -8.43
N GLY A 80 8.37 2.52 -9.20
CA GLY A 80 9.04 3.77 -8.86
C GLY A 80 10.49 3.57 -8.43
N LYS A 81 11.17 4.68 -8.12
CA LYS A 81 12.56 4.62 -7.67
C LYS A 81 12.63 4.03 -6.26
N SER A 82 13.61 3.15 -6.05
CA SER A 82 14.03 2.79 -4.70
C SER A 82 14.61 4.04 -4.01
N ILE A 83 14.22 4.29 -2.78
CA ILE A 83 14.71 5.39 -1.94
C ILE A 83 15.33 4.83 -0.67
N THR A 84 16.17 5.61 0.00
CA THR A 84 16.57 5.31 1.38
C THR A 84 15.59 6.00 2.33
N VAL A 85 15.08 5.27 3.32
CA VAL A 85 14.19 5.82 4.35
C VAL A 85 14.92 6.96 5.08
N PRO A 86 14.36 8.19 5.09
CA PRO A 86 15.01 9.34 5.69
C PRO A 86 15.25 9.20 7.19
N ALA A 87 16.24 9.93 7.71
CA ALA A 87 16.45 10.06 9.14
C ALA A 87 15.21 10.64 9.85
N GLY A 88 14.93 10.18 11.06
CA GLY A 88 13.75 10.58 11.84
C GLY A 88 12.45 9.86 11.47
N GLN A 89 12.48 8.94 10.51
CA GLN A 89 11.38 8.01 10.23
C GLN A 89 11.69 6.62 10.82
N PRO A 90 10.67 5.80 11.13
CA PRO A 90 10.87 4.39 11.44
C PRO A 90 11.69 3.72 10.32
N PHE A 91 12.67 2.90 10.70
CA PHE A 91 13.53 2.17 9.75
C PHE A 91 14.45 3.04 8.88
N ALA A 92 14.83 4.22 9.38
CA ALA A 92 15.82 5.09 8.74
C ALA A 92 17.05 4.30 8.26
N GLY A 93 17.48 4.57 7.02
CA GLY A 93 18.61 3.89 6.38
C GLY A 93 18.25 2.64 5.57
N ARG A 94 17.06 2.05 5.75
CA ARG A 94 16.60 0.92 4.91
C ARG A 94 16.12 1.38 3.54
N THR A 95 15.97 0.44 2.60
CA THR A 95 15.48 0.72 1.24
C THR A 95 13.95 0.65 1.14
N ALA A 96 13.39 1.67 0.48
CA ALA A 96 12.02 2.05 0.17
C ALA A 96 11.56 1.86 -1.28
N GLY A 97 10.62 0.99 -1.64
CA GLY A 97 10.00 1.02 -2.98
C GLY A 97 10.67 0.15 -4.05
N SER A 98 10.42 0.47 -5.33
CA SER A 98 10.78 -0.29 -6.56
C SER A 98 10.02 -1.57 -6.87
N GLY A 99 9.31 -2.16 -5.89
CA GLY A 99 8.46 -3.32 -6.10
C GLY A 99 7.32 -3.03 -7.06
N THR A 100 7.13 -3.93 -8.03
CA THR A 100 6.05 -3.85 -9.03
C THR A 100 5.04 -4.96 -8.81
N ARG A 101 3.87 -4.83 -9.44
CA ARG A 101 2.82 -5.86 -9.50
C ARG A 101 3.37 -7.23 -9.91
N ASN A 102 4.38 -7.29 -10.79
CA ASN A 102 4.98 -8.54 -11.25
C ASN A 102 5.73 -9.29 -10.15
N ASN A 103 6.10 -8.62 -9.06
CA ASN A 103 6.80 -9.22 -7.93
C ASN A 103 5.91 -9.31 -6.68
N ILE A 104 4.59 -9.17 -6.83
CA ILE A 104 3.70 -9.09 -5.67
C ILE A 104 3.52 -10.43 -4.98
N TYR A 105 3.57 -11.53 -5.72
CA TYR A 105 3.38 -12.87 -5.16
C TYR A 105 4.65 -13.32 -4.42
N GLY A 106 4.46 -13.79 -3.19
CA GLY A 106 5.46 -14.54 -2.43
C GLY A 106 5.23 -16.04 -2.53
N THR A 107 5.47 -16.76 -1.45
CA THR A 107 5.17 -18.18 -1.25
C THR A 107 4.41 -18.37 0.07
N GLN A 108 4.26 -19.61 0.55
CA GLN A 108 3.73 -19.93 1.88
C GLN A 108 4.69 -19.55 3.00
N THR A 109 5.94 -19.24 2.68
CA THR A 109 6.98 -18.88 3.65
C THR A 109 6.95 -17.39 3.98
N TYR A 110 6.88 -17.06 5.27
CA TYR A 110 7.05 -15.69 5.75
C TYR A 110 8.47 -15.17 5.43
N GLY A 111 8.58 -13.96 4.91
CA GLY A 111 9.84 -13.44 4.34
C GLY A 111 9.93 -13.57 2.82
N SER A 112 8.95 -14.22 2.18
CA SER A 112 8.87 -14.31 0.73
C SER A 112 8.25 -13.05 0.08
N GLY A 113 8.34 -12.98 -1.25
CA GLY A 113 7.82 -11.87 -2.05
C GLY A 113 8.75 -10.65 -2.10
N TYR A 114 10.01 -10.81 -1.67
CA TYR A 114 11.06 -9.81 -1.85
C TYR A 114 11.75 -10.01 -3.21
N PRO A 115 11.77 -9.00 -4.09
CA PRO A 115 12.42 -9.13 -5.39
C PRO A 115 13.91 -9.45 -5.26
N GLY A 116 14.33 -10.60 -5.79
CA GLY A 116 15.74 -11.03 -5.81
C GLY A 116 16.31 -11.49 -4.46
N ILE A 117 15.47 -11.67 -3.44
CA ILE A 117 15.89 -12.12 -2.11
C ILE A 117 15.04 -13.32 -1.70
N ALA A 118 15.70 -14.46 -1.50
CA ALA A 118 15.11 -15.60 -0.80
C ALA A 118 15.49 -15.49 0.68
N SER A 119 14.49 -15.36 1.56
CA SER A 119 14.71 -15.27 2.99
C SER A 119 13.58 -15.95 3.76
N ARG A 120 13.90 -16.40 4.97
CA ARG A 120 12.96 -16.90 5.95
C ARG A 120 12.87 -15.89 7.07
N GLY A 121 11.75 -15.18 7.13
CA GLY A 121 11.58 -13.97 7.93
C GLY A 121 11.94 -12.69 7.20
N VAL A 122 11.77 -11.59 7.90
CA VAL A 122 11.80 -10.23 7.33
C VAL A 122 12.78 -9.30 8.04
N ALA A 123 13.54 -9.82 9.01
CA ALA A 123 14.45 -9.02 9.80
C ALA A 123 15.53 -8.36 8.91
N GLY A 124 15.72 -7.05 9.05
CA GLY A 124 16.73 -6.29 8.28
C GLY A 124 16.41 -6.00 6.79
N LEU A 125 15.35 -6.58 6.20
CA LEU A 125 15.06 -6.57 4.75
C LEU A 125 14.52 -5.32 4.02
N GLY A 126 14.38 -4.10 4.50
CA GLY A 126 13.74 -3.02 3.70
C GLY A 126 12.29 -3.33 3.23
N PHE A 127 11.73 -2.44 2.38
CA PHE A 127 10.31 -2.44 2.03
C PHE A 127 10.07 -2.17 0.53
N PRO A 128 10.17 -3.20 -0.34
CA PRO A 128 10.02 -3.04 -1.79
C PRO A 128 8.70 -2.37 -2.21
N PHE A 129 7.66 -2.47 -1.39
CA PHE A 129 6.35 -1.90 -1.68
C PHE A 129 5.97 -0.74 -0.75
N PHE A 130 6.91 -0.24 0.06
CA PHE A 130 6.73 0.75 1.14
C PHE A 130 5.90 0.31 2.35
N PHE A 131 5.18 -0.81 2.27
CA PHE A 131 4.41 -1.37 3.39
C PHE A 131 5.30 -2.22 4.30
N TRP A 132 5.01 -2.20 5.60
CA TRP A 132 5.74 -3.02 6.56
C TRP A 132 5.22 -4.46 6.54
N PRO A 133 6.09 -5.45 6.77
CA PRO A 133 5.65 -6.83 6.95
C PRO A 133 4.64 -6.99 8.08
N LEU A 134 3.81 -8.03 7.97
CA LEU A 134 2.94 -8.46 9.06
C LEU A 134 3.76 -8.85 10.28
N THR A 135 3.18 -8.78 11.47
CA THR A 135 3.81 -9.27 12.70
C THR A 135 2.93 -10.32 13.33
N TRP A 136 3.46 -11.52 13.53
CA TRP A 136 2.74 -12.67 14.07
C TRP A 136 2.74 -12.72 15.61
N GLY A 137 2.75 -11.56 16.26
CA GLY A 137 2.82 -11.46 17.72
C GLY A 137 4.11 -11.98 18.33
N ALA A 138 4.24 -11.86 19.65
CA ALA A 138 5.33 -12.47 20.40
C ALA A 138 4.97 -13.94 20.67
N GLY A 139 5.55 -14.88 19.92
CA GLY A 139 5.40 -16.30 20.22
C GLY A 139 5.83 -16.56 21.68
N LEU A 140 4.98 -17.22 22.47
CA LEU A 140 5.22 -17.57 23.88
C LEU A 140 6.33 -18.65 24.03
N GLY A 141 7.45 -18.50 23.32
CA GLY A 141 8.51 -19.52 23.18
C GLY A 141 8.15 -20.67 22.22
N TYR A 142 7.01 -20.60 21.54
CA TYR A 142 6.57 -21.56 20.52
C TYR A 142 6.65 -20.93 19.13
N GLY A 143 7.18 -21.68 18.16
CA GLY A 143 7.34 -21.26 16.77
C GLY A 143 8.76 -20.80 16.42
N ALA A 144 9.00 -20.56 15.13
CA ALA A 144 10.31 -20.16 14.64
C ALA A 144 10.60 -18.67 14.92
N SER A 145 11.82 -18.36 15.38
CA SER A 145 12.21 -16.99 15.76
C SER A 145 12.04 -15.96 14.64
N TYR A 146 12.17 -16.38 13.38
CA TYR A 146 12.01 -15.50 12.22
C TYR A 146 10.56 -15.00 12.01
N LEU A 147 9.56 -15.66 12.60
CA LEU A 147 8.14 -15.26 12.55
C LEU A 147 7.83 -14.11 13.52
N HIS A 148 8.57 -14.04 14.63
CA HIS A 148 8.25 -13.21 15.78
C HIS A 148 9.27 -12.08 15.97
N THR A 149 9.68 -11.43 14.88
CA THR A 149 10.54 -10.25 14.98
C THR A 149 9.77 -9.06 15.56
N HIS A 150 10.37 -8.40 16.56
CA HIS A 150 9.83 -7.18 17.15
C HIS A 150 10.21 -5.92 16.35
N GLU A 151 10.94 -6.05 15.23
CA GLU A 151 11.39 -4.92 14.41
C GLU A 151 10.22 -4.02 13.97
N TYR A 152 9.07 -4.61 13.65
CA TYR A 152 7.93 -3.89 13.07
C TYR A 152 6.88 -3.42 14.09
N GLY A 153 7.15 -3.61 15.38
CA GLY A 153 6.25 -3.32 16.49
C GLY A 153 5.01 -4.21 16.51
N ASP A 154 4.05 -3.87 17.35
CA ASP A 154 2.87 -4.71 17.56
C ASP A 154 1.86 -4.62 16.40
N PRO A 155 0.93 -5.59 16.28
CA PRO A 155 -0.11 -5.54 15.25
C PRO A 155 -1.01 -4.30 15.34
N ASN A 156 -1.20 -3.74 16.55
CA ASN A 156 -1.98 -2.53 16.79
C ASN A 156 -1.25 -1.22 16.46
N ASN A 157 -0.01 -1.28 15.95
CA ASN A 157 0.80 -0.10 15.66
C ASN A 157 0.18 0.74 14.53
N SER A 158 -0.35 1.91 14.88
CA SER A 158 -1.00 2.82 13.95
C SER A 158 -0.04 3.57 13.02
N SER A 159 1.28 3.52 13.25
CA SER A 159 2.29 4.19 12.41
C SER A 159 2.62 3.41 11.14
N ARG A 160 2.10 2.19 11.01
CA ARG A 160 2.21 1.35 9.81
C ARG A 160 1.58 2.08 8.61
N PRO A 161 2.21 2.06 7.42
CA PRO A 161 1.56 2.54 6.21
C PRO A 161 0.24 1.77 5.98
N GLY A 162 -0.89 2.49 5.99
CA GLY A 162 -2.22 1.89 5.90
C GLY A 162 -2.89 1.51 7.24
N GLY A 163 -2.23 1.83 8.36
CA GLY A 163 -2.77 1.67 9.71
C GLY A 163 -2.45 0.32 10.36
N PRO A 164 -3.02 0.06 11.55
CA PRO A 164 -2.81 -1.20 12.28
C PRO A 164 -3.29 -2.41 11.46
N MET A 165 -2.82 -3.59 11.84
CA MET A 165 -3.18 -4.85 11.19
C MET A 165 -4.64 -5.24 11.48
N TYR A 166 -5.33 -5.67 10.43
CA TYR A 166 -6.71 -6.13 10.44
C TYR A 166 -6.79 -7.50 9.77
N ALA A 167 -7.84 -8.25 10.09
CA ALA A 167 -8.20 -9.49 9.45
C ALA A 167 -9.64 -9.41 8.91
N ALA A 168 -9.90 -10.04 7.78
CA ALA A 168 -11.26 -10.24 7.25
C ALA A 168 -11.46 -11.70 6.88
N THR A 169 -12.64 -12.23 7.18
CA THR A 169 -12.99 -13.64 6.99
C THR A 169 -13.84 -13.80 5.73
N LEU A 170 -13.45 -14.75 4.91
CA LEU A 170 -14.03 -15.07 3.61
C LEU A 170 -14.52 -16.52 3.62
N PRO A 171 -15.73 -16.76 4.14
CA PRO A 171 -16.35 -18.08 4.11
C PRO A 171 -16.79 -18.44 2.68
N SER A 172 -16.52 -19.67 2.25
CA SER A 172 -17.03 -20.22 0.98
C SER A 172 -18.55 -20.42 1.03
N ALA A 173 -19.19 -20.32 -0.13
CA ALA A 173 -20.62 -20.59 -0.27
C ALA A 173 -20.98 -22.08 -0.28
N THR A 174 -20.06 -22.96 -0.73
CA THR A 174 -20.40 -24.34 -1.12
C THR A 174 -19.55 -25.42 -0.44
N GLN A 175 -18.41 -25.06 0.16
CA GLN A 175 -17.57 -25.98 0.93
C GLN A 175 -17.23 -25.37 2.30
N ASN A 176 -16.68 -26.19 3.20
CA ASN A 176 -16.18 -25.75 4.51
C ASN A 176 -14.79 -25.10 4.38
N THR A 177 -14.58 -24.25 3.37
CA THR A 177 -13.35 -23.48 3.20
C THR A 177 -13.58 -22.08 3.74
N THR A 178 -12.81 -21.69 4.75
CA THR A 178 -12.80 -20.33 5.28
C THR A 178 -11.40 -19.78 5.11
N LEU A 179 -11.29 -18.69 4.34
CA LEU A 179 -10.04 -17.98 4.13
C LEU A 179 -10.02 -16.71 4.99
N HIS A 180 -8.84 -16.26 5.40
CA HIS A 180 -8.69 -14.92 5.97
C HIS A 180 -7.64 -14.11 5.24
N ILE A 181 -7.92 -12.82 5.08
CA ILE A 181 -6.95 -11.85 4.59
C ILE A 181 -6.45 -11.06 5.78
N ILE A 182 -5.14 -11.04 5.98
CA ILE A 182 -4.49 -10.23 7.02
C ILE A 182 -3.57 -9.20 6.36
N SER A 183 -3.77 -7.93 6.68
CA SER A 183 -2.91 -6.81 6.23
C SER A 183 -3.16 -5.57 7.07
N ASP A 184 -2.58 -4.43 6.68
CA ASP A 184 -2.97 -3.12 7.21
C ASP A 184 -4.45 -2.83 6.92
N ASN A 185 -5.09 -2.06 7.80
CA ASN A 185 -6.52 -1.75 7.74
C ASN A 185 -6.96 -1.29 6.34
N THR A 186 -6.24 -0.34 5.74
CA THR A 186 -6.64 0.21 4.43
C THR A 186 -6.54 -0.82 3.30
N THR A 187 -5.53 -1.68 3.35
CA THR A 187 -5.36 -2.77 2.39
C THR A 187 -6.45 -3.82 2.55
N VAL A 188 -6.80 -4.23 3.77
CA VAL A 188 -7.88 -5.20 4.01
C VAL A 188 -9.21 -4.66 3.52
N VAL A 189 -9.57 -3.41 3.86
CA VAL A 189 -10.82 -2.78 3.41
C VAL A 189 -10.89 -2.69 1.88
N SER A 190 -9.79 -2.28 1.23
CA SER A 190 -9.72 -2.20 -0.23
C SER A 190 -9.82 -3.58 -0.91
N LEU A 191 -9.14 -4.58 -0.35
CA LEU A 191 -9.15 -5.94 -0.87
C LEU A 191 -10.51 -6.59 -0.69
N LEU A 192 -11.19 -6.37 0.44
CA LEU A 192 -12.50 -6.94 0.70
C LEU A 192 -13.52 -6.51 -0.36
N SER A 193 -13.53 -5.22 -0.71
CA SER A 193 -14.39 -4.71 -1.79
C SER A 193 -14.04 -5.35 -3.14
N SER A 194 -12.76 -5.60 -3.42
CA SER A 194 -12.31 -6.21 -4.68
C SER A 194 -12.65 -7.70 -4.73
N VAL A 195 -12.49 -8.42 -3.62
CA VAL A 195 -12.82 -9.84 -3.49
C VAL A 195 -14.34 -10.04 -3.58
N GLN A 196 -15.13 -9.19 -2.92
CA GLN A 196 -16.59 -9.21 -3.07
C GLN A 196 -17.03 -8.99 -4.52
N SER A 197 -16.41 -8.05 -5.25
CA SER A 197 -16.79 -7.81 -6.64
C SER A 197 -16.41 -8.95 -7.59
N ASN A 198 -15.27 -9.61 -7.38
CA ASN A 198 -14.74 -10.61 -8.31
C ASN A 198 -15.11 -12.06 -7.94
N CYS A 199 -15.30 -12.35 -6.66
CA CYS A 199 -15.51 -13.70 -6.12
C CYS A 199 -16.87 -13.89 -5.43
N SER A 200 -17.82 -12.95 -5.58
CA SER A 200 -19.13 -13.00 -4.90
C SER A 200 -19.88 -14.32 -5.05
N SER A 201 -19.83 -14.96 -6.22
CA SER A 201 -20.51 -16.24 -6.47
C SER A 201 -19.90 -17.43 -5.70
N LEU A 202 -18.68 -17.29 -5.21
CA LEU A 202 -17.93 -18.32 -4.49
C LEU A 202 -17.95 -18.10 -2.97
N LEU A 203 -18.35 -16.90 -2.55
CA LEU A 203 -18.38 -16.46 -1.16
C LEU A 203 -19.79 -16.59 -0.59
N SER A 204 -19.87 -16.93 0.69
CA SER A 204 -21.12 -16.84 1.44
C SER A 204 -21.53 -15.37 1.61
N SER A 205 -22.83 -15.12 1.76
CA SER A 205 -23.37 -13.78 2.04
C SER A 205 -22.92 -13.19 3.38
N SER A 206 -22.28 -14.00 4.23
CA SER A 206 -21.84 -13.66 5.59
C SER A 206 -20.35 -13.25 5.68
N ILE A 207 -19.81 -12.59 4.66
CA ILE A 207 -18.44 -12.05 4.73
C ILE A 207 -18.33 -11.08 5.92
N SER A 208 -17.36 -11.30 6.80
CA SER A 208 -17.21 -10.46 7.99
C SER A 208 -16.67 -9.08 7.63
N SER A 209 -17.10 -8.07 8.39
CA SER A 209 -16.44 -6.77 8.36
C SER A 209 -15.01 -6.92 8.90
N PRO A 210 -14.02 -6.20 8.35
CA PRO A 210 -12.65 -6.27 8.85
C PRO A 210 -12.59 -5.96 10.35
N VAL A 211 -11.91 -6.82 11.10
CA VAL A 211 -11.69 -6.66 12.55
C VAL A 211 -10.21 -6.41 12.82
N PRO A 212 -9.86 -5.66 13.88
CA PRO A 212 -8.48 -5.54 14.32
C PRO A 212 -7.86 -6.91 14.55
N TYR A 213 -6.66 -7.14 14.03
CA TYR A 213 -5.94 -8.39 14.26
C TYR A 213 -5.44 -8.44 15.70
N ASN A 214 -5.84 -9.49 16.42
CA ASN A 214 -5.45 -9.74 17.80
C ASN A 214 -4.67 -11.06 17.86
N ASP A 215 -3.36 -10.97 17.95
CA ASP A 215 -2.44 -12.11 18.06
C ASP A 215 -2.63 -12.94 19.34
N SER A 216 -3.28 -12.37 20.35
CA SER A 216 -3.60 -13.07 21.60
C SER A 216 -4.90 -13.88 21.54
N ASP A 217 -5.71 -13.70 20.49
CA ASP A 217 -6.95 -14.45 20.29
C ASP A 217 -6.62 -15.85 19.75
N PRO A 218 -7.02 -16.95 20.43
CA PRO A 218 -6.79 -18.31 19.94
C PRO A 218 -7.42 -18.59 18.57
N SER A 219 -8.45 -17.82 18.19
CA SER A 219 -9.16 -17.92 16.92
C SER A 219 -8.58 -17.03 15.82
N ALA A 220 -7.61 -16.17 16.15
CA ALA A 220 -6.94 -15.37 15.13
C ALA A 220 -6.13 -16.27 14.20
N PRO A 221 -6.07 -15.94 12.89
CA PRO A 221 -5.30 -16.75 11.97
C PRO A 221 -3.81 -16.70 12.30
N ARG A 222 -3.14 -17.83 12.14
CA ARG A 222 -1.74 -18.03 12.55
C ARG A 222 -0.79 -18.17 11.36
N PRO A 223 0.52 -17.97 11.54
CA PRO A 223 1.49 -18.09 10.44
C PRO A 223 1.53 -19.49 9.80
N GLU A 224 1.32 -20.56 10.55
CA GLU A 224 1.21 -21.93 10.03
C GLU A 224 -0.02 -22.17 9.15
N GLN A 225 -0.99 -21.26 9.19
CA GLN A 225 -2.19 -21.33 8.35
C GLN A 225 -2.01 -20.53 7.05
N ALA A 226 -0.87 -19.87 6.85
CA ALA A 226 -0.62 -19.06 5.67
C ALA A 226 -0.48 -19.95 4.43
N VAL A 227 -1.31 -19.67 3.42
CA VAL A 227 -1.26 -20.36 2.13
C VAL A 227 -0.57 -19.50 1.07
N GLN A 228 -0.48 -18.19 1.28
CA GLN A 228 0.20 -17.29 0.36
C GLN A 228 0.52 -15.95 1.04
N TYR A 229 1.79 -15.53 0.97
CA TYR A 229 2.18 -14.16 1.28
C TYR A 229 2.23 -13.30 0.02
N TYR A 230 1.97 -12.01 0.17
CA TYR A 230 2.07 -11.03 -0.91
C TYR A 230 2.78 -9.77 -0.44
N ARG A 231 3.26 -8.99 -1.42
CA ARG A 231 3.79 -7.64 -1.22
C ARG A 231 4.89 -7.65 -0.15
N ALA A 232 5.87 -8.54 -0.31
CA ALA A 232 6.97 -8.74 0.64
C ALA A 232 6.48 -9.05 2.09
N SER A 233 5.59 -10.04 2.21
CA SER A 233 5.00 -10.49 3.49
C SER A 233 4.24 -9.42 4.29
N SER A 234 3.68 -8.41 3.61
CA SER A 234 2.81 -7.38 4.21
C SER A 234 1.31 -7.65 4.01
N ILE A 235 0.98 -8.72 3.28
CA ILE A 235 -0.36 -9.29 3.14
C ILE A 235 -0.20 -10.80 3.27
N ALA A 236 -1.10 -11.45 4.00
CA ALA A 236 -1.19 -12.90 4.08
C ALA A 236 -2.61 -13.33 3.75
N LEU A 237 -2.71 -14.42 2.99
CA LEU A 237 -3.90 -15.22 2.85
C LEU A 237 -3.70 -16.47 3.70
N THR A 238 -4.61 -16.72 4.64
CA THR A 238 -4.59 -17.90 5.50
C THR A 238 -5.84 -18.76 5.27
N LEU A 239 -5.75 -20.03 5.67
CA LEU A 239 -6.79 -21.02 5.51
C LEU A 239 -7.09 -21.70 6.85
N ASP A 240 -8.35 -21.67 7.27
CA ASP A 240 -8.77 -22.33 8.52
C ASP A 240 -8.58 -23.84 8.45
N GLY A 241 -8.04 -24.44 9.52
CA GLY A 241 -7.78 -25.88 9.60
C GLY A 241 -6.55 -26.35 8.81
N TYR A 242 -5.92 -25.49 8.00
CA TYR A 242 -4.61 -25.78 7.43
C TYR A 242 -3.51 -25.58 8.49
N ASN A 243 -2.52 -26.47 8.51
CA ASN A 243 -1.43 -26.41 9.48
C ASN A 243 -0.12 -26.83 8.81
N ASP A 244 0.64 -25.84 8.39
CA ASP A 244 1.97 -26.01 7.84
C ASP A 244 3.02 -26.00 8.95
N THR A 245 3.36 -27.19 9.44
CA THR A 245 4.41 -27.31 10.47
C THR A 245 5.77 -26.87 9.97
N ALA A 246 6.01 -26.80 8.65
CA ALA A 246 7.25 -26.25 8.12
C ALA A 246 7.40 -24.78 8.50
N ALA A 247 6.32 -24.01 8.57
CA ALA A 247 6.39 -22.60 8.99
C ALA A 247 6.89 -22.43 10.44
N LEU A 248 6.79 -23.46 11.28
CA LEU A 248 7.18 -23.39 12.68
C LEU A 248 8.60 -23.91 12.96
N THR A 249 9.25 -24.53 11.97
CA THR A 249 10.61 -25.03 12.16
C THR A 249 11.61 -23.88 12.19
N GLY A 250 12.40 -23.80 13.26
CA GLY A 250 13.44 -22.79 13.40
C GLY A 250 14.57 -22.97 12.39
N GLY A 251 15.20 -21.86 12.00
CA GLY A 251 16.39 -21.85 11.17
C GLY A 251 16.21 -21.08 9.86
N ASN A 252 17.33 -20.73 9.24
CA ASN A 252 17.39 -20.08 7.92
C ASN A 252 17.26 -21.09 6.77
N ASP A 253 16.89 -22.33 7.07
CA ASP A 253 16.84 -23.39 6.08
C ASP A 253 15.62 -23.19 5.17
N THR A 254 15.87 -22.66 3.98
CA THR A 254 14.86 -22.46 2.94
C THR A 254 14.55 -23.74 2.16
N THR A 255 15.15 -24.88 2.52
CA THR A 255 14.94 -26.16 1.83
C THR A 255 13.74 -26.93 2.37
N GLN A 256 13.16 -26.49 3.48
CA GLN A 256 12.03 -27.17 4.07
C GLN A 256 10.77 -26.95 3.22
N GLN A 257 10.17 -28.07 2.83
CA GLN A 257 9.00 -28.07 1.96
C GLN A 257 7.72 -27.78 2.75
N ASP A 258 6.94 -26.84 2.24
CA ASP A 258 5.62 -26.49 2.76
C ASP A 258 4.65 -27.69 2.64
N VAL A 259 3.73 -27.81 3.60
CA VAL A 259 2.73 -28.90 3.58
C VAL A 259 1.79 -28.72 2.38
N PRO A 260 1.46 -29.77 1.62
CA PRO A 260 0.51 -29.63 0.51
C PRO A 260 -0.87 -29.17 1.01
N LEU A 261 -1.55 -28.36 0.19
CA LEU A 261 -2.92 -27.94 0.51
C LEU A 261 -3.85 -29.16 0.61
N PRO A 262 -4.75 -29.20 1.60
CA PRO A 262 -5.68 -30.30 1.74
C PRO A 262 -6.68 -30.41 0.58
N SER A 263 -7.12 -31.64 0.28
CA SER A 263 -8.07 -31.89 -0.82
C SER A 263 -9.49 -31.35 -0.61
N TRP A 264 -9.84 -30.98 0.63
CA TRP A 264 -11.14 -30.41 0.96
C TRP A 264 -11.24 -28.91 0.63
N VAL A 265 -10.12 -28.26 0.28
CA VAL A 265 -10.08 -26.84 -0.04
C VAL A 265 -10.80 -26.57 -1.36
N ASN A 266 -11.68 -25.57 -1.36
CA ASN A 266 -12.23 -25.04 -2.59
C ASN A 266 -11.14 -24.29 -3.37
N MET A 267 -10.48 -25.00 -4.28
CA MET A 267 -9.43 -24.42 -5.12
C MET A 267 -9.95 -23.28 -6.01
N THR A 268 -11.21 -23.32 -6.45
CA THR A 268 -11.79 -22.24 -7.26
C THR A 268 -11.94 -20.94 -6.47
N LEU A 269 -12.37 -21.02 -5.20
CA LEU A 269 -12.41 -19.86 -4.30
C LEU A 269 -11.00 -19.37 -4.00
N LEU A 270 -10.09 -20.29 -3.65
CA LEU A 270 -8.71 -19.95 -3.33
C LEU A 270 -8.03 -19.23 -4.51
N ASP A 271 -8.18 -19.74 -5.73
CA ASP A 271 -7.63 -19.14 -6.93
C ASP A 271 -8.25 -17.77 -7.22
N CYS A 272 -9.56 -17.62 -7.07
CA CYS A 272 -10.23 -16.34 -7.26
C CYS A 272 -9.70 -15.28 -6.29
N VAL A 273 -9.62 -15.62 -5.00
CA VAL A 273 -9.11 -14.71 -3.97
C VAL A 273 -7.62 -14.42 -4.20
N ASN A 274 -6.82 -15.44 -4.49
CA ASN A 274 -5.38 -15.30 -4.75
C ASN A 274 -5.09 -14.36 -5.93
N GLN A 275 -5.76 -14.59 -7.06
CA GLN A 275 -5.64 -13.73 -8.24
C GLN A 275 -6.14 -12.32 -7.98
N THR A 276 -7.25 -12.18 -7.24
CA THR A 276 -7.81 -10.87 -6.88
C THR A 276 -6.86 -10.10 -5.98
N ILE A 277 -6.25 -10.72 -4.97
CA ILE A 277 -5.25 -10.05 -4.11
C ILE A 277 -4.05 -9.63 -4.95
N GLY A 278 -3.50 -10.52 -5.78
CA GLY A 278 -2.37 -10.20 -6.62
C GLY A 278 -2.64 -9.03 -7.56
N ALA A 279 -3.80 -8.99 -8.21
CA ALA A 279 -4.21 -7.91 -9.10
C ALA A 279 -4.55 -6.61 -8.35
N ALA A 280 -5.36 -6.69 -7.30
CA ALA A 280 -6.02 -5.54 -6.68
C ALA A 280 -5.24 -4.92 -5.51
N ALA A 281 -4.31 -5.63 -4.87
CA ALA A 281 -3.62 -5.16 -3.68
C ALA A 281 -3.05 -3.74 -3.88
N PRO A 282 -3.30 -2.79 -2.96
CA PRO A 282 -2.88 -1.41 -3.17
C PRO A 282 -1.36 -1.30 -3.24
N LEU A 283 -0.87 -0.68 -4.32
CA LEU A 283 0.55 -0.40 -4.52
C LEU A 283 0.78 1.10 -4.66
N ILE A 284 1.84 1.61 -4.06
CA ILE A 284 2.27 2.99 -4.26
C ILE A 284 3.10 3.03 -5.54
N SER A 285 2.68 3.86 -6.49
CA SER A 285 3.53 4.23 -7.62
C SER A 285 4.17 5.57 -7.32
N SER A 286 5.44 5.75 -7.68
CA SER A 286 6.09 7.07 -7.59
C SER A 286 5.56 7.99 -8.70
N ALA A 287 4.32 8.47 -8.57
CA ALA A 287 3.88 9.64 -9.33
C ALA A 287 4.58 10.86 -8.72
N ASN A 288 5.67 11.29 -9.37
CA ASN A 288 6.48 12.47 -9.07
C ASN A 288 6.54 12.83 -7.58
N THR A 289 7.57 12.34 -6.90
CA THR A 289 8.08 12.93 -5.66
C THR A 289 8.29 14.42 -5.90
N ARG A 290 7.24 15.22 -5.66
CA ARG A 290 7.40 16.64 -5.35
C ARG A 290 8.02 16.62 -3.98
N TRP A 291 9.34 16.56 -3.96
CA TRP A 291 10.13 17.00 -2.83
C TRP A 291 9.53 18.36 -2.44
N THR A 292 8.75 18.38 -1.37
CA THR A 292 8.59 19.61 -0.59
C THR A 292 9.99 19.91 -0.10
N ALA A 293 10.70 20.75 -0.85
CA ALA A 293 11.98 21.29 -0.44
C ALA A 293 11.83 21.81 0.99
N PRO A 294 12.79 21.57 1.89
CA PRO A 294 12.75 22.12 3.23
C PRO A 294 12.58 23.65 3.10
N ASN A 295 11.55 24.17 3.78
CA ASN A 295 11.21 25.58 3.95
C ASN A 295 11.96 26.59 3.04
N GLN A 296 11.29 27.08 1.99
CA GLN A 296 11.74 28.22 1.18
C GLN A 296 12.05 29.50 1.99
N GLN A 297 11.76 29.53 3.28
CA GLN A 297 12.13 30.62 4.16
C GLN A 297 13.65 30.72 4.38
N MET A 298 14.43 29.64 4.29
CA MET A 298 15.88 29.69 4.52
C MET A 298 16.69 30.18 3.31
N VAL A 299 16.23 29.94 2.08
CA VAL A 299 16.93 30.38 0.86
C VAL A 299 16.83 31.89 0.66
N GLY A 300 15.73 32.51 1.10
CA GLY A 300 15.54 33.96 1.04
C GLY A 300 16.53 34.74 1.90
N PHE A 301 16.90 34.22 3.08
CA PHE A 301 17.82 34.91 3.98
C PHE A 301 19.29 34.86 3.52
N VAL A 302 19.73 33.77 2.90
CA VAL A 302 21.08 33.66 2.35
C VAL A 302 21.25 34.59 1.14
N ALA A 303 20.24 34.67 0.27
CA ALA A 303 20.26 35.58 -0.87
C ALA A 303 20.24 37.06 -0.45
N LEU A 304 19.41 37.43 0.53
CA LEU A 304 19.39 38.80 1.08
C LEU A 304 20.68 39.16 1.81
N GLY A 305 21.27 38.23 2.58
CA GLY A 305 22.56 38.43 3.23
C GLY A 305 23.69 38.67 2.23
N TRP A 306 23.69 37.94 1.11
CA TRP A 306 24.70 38.09 0.06
C TRP A 306 24.55 39.40 -0.75
N ILE A 307 23.31 39.83 -1.01
CA ILE A 307 23.02 41.12 -1.66
C ILE A 307 23.41 42.29 -0.74
N LEU A 308 23.10 42.22 0.55
CA LEU A 308 23.48 43.27 1.50
C LEU A 308 25.00 43.33 1.72
N TRP A 309 25.69 42.19 1.69
CA TRP A 309 27.14 42.14 1.77
C TRP A 309 27.80 42.78 0.54
N THR A 310 27.35 42.42 -0.66
CA THR A 310 27.89 43.00 -1.91
C THR A 310 27.60 44.49 -2.07
N LEU A 311 26.48 44.98 -1.56
CA LEU A 311 26.16 46.42 -1.53
C LEU A 311 27.02 47.20 -0.53
N ARG A 312 27.43 46.59 0.59
CA ARG A 312 28.26 47.24 1.62
C ARG A 312 29.73 47.40 1.21
N PHE A 313 30.22 46.56 0.29
CA PHE A 313 31.61 46.58 -0.18
C PHE A 313 31.80 47.30 -1.53
N ARG A 314 30.77 48.00 -2.03
CA ARG A 314 30.82 48.79 -3.28
C ARG A 314 30.59 50.31 -3.10
N ILE A 315 30.84 50.83 -1.91
CA ILE A 315 31.06 52.26 -1.63
C ILE A 315 32.45 52.37 -0.99
#